data_AF-A0A8X6ISS8-F1
#
_entry.id   AF-A0A8X6ISS8-F1
#
_cell.length_a   1.000
_cell.length_b   1.000
_cell.length_c   1.000
_cell.angle_alpha   90.00
_cell.angle_beta   90.00
_cell.angle_gamma   90.00
#
_symmetry.space_group_name_H-M   'P 1'
#
loop_
_entity.id
_entity.type
_entity.pdbx_description
1 polymer ?
#
loop_
_entity_poly.entity_id
_entity_poly.type
_entity_poly.pdbx_seq_one_letter_code
_entity_poly.pdbx_strand_id
1 'polypeptide(L)'
;MNIRYMSKDKFASCEKVTSKVIKSYAQEEMLNAIFEGKKLAELRGDIDSDGYYCITLIVDGGWCKRSYGHGYNASSGVSVLIGMSTSKIVFIGIRNKVCLICSAIANRQMERKDHVCWKNWSGPSTAMESDAVVEGLLYLENVHHIRCTRLVGDGDADTIAKCKERVPYGGRILKIECANHAVRRYDRAIQKLQGNTSRFSGQTGIKARKLLKQKMMKLIIGARNVIKVNAINHHNQPAKEKN
;
A
#
# COMPACT_ATOMS: atom_id res chain seq x y z
N MET A 1 11.91 -19.55 -40.40
CA MET A 1 11.60 -20.00 -39.02
C MET A 1 10.10 -20.27 -38.93
N ASN A 2 9.70 -21.52 -38.67
CA ASN A 2 8.29 -21.93 -38.63
C ASN A 2 7.82 -21.97 -37.16
N ILE A 3 7.54 -20.79 -36.58
CA ILE A 3 7.08 -20.69 -35.18
C ILE A 3 5.58 -21.01 -35.16
N ARG A 4 5.19 -22.09 -34.48
CA ARG A 4 3.78 -22.42 -34.26
C ARG A 4 3.18 -21.46 -33.23
N TYR A 5 2.13 -20.75 -33.61
CA TYR A 5 1.37 -19.88 -32.71
C TYR A 5 0.20 -20.63 -32.05
N MET A 6 -0.08 -20.30 -30.80
CA MET A 6 -1.25 -20.80 -30.08
C MET A 6 -2.50 -20.07 -30.58
N SER A 7 -3.60 -20.79 -30.81
CA SER A 7 -4.89 -20.16 -31.14
C SER A 7 -5.42 -19.34 -29.96
N LYS A 8 -6.23 -18.31 -30.26
CA LYS A 8 -6.87 -17.46 -29.23
C LYS A 8 -7.67 -18.29 -28.23
N ASP A 9 -8.42 -19.28 -28.69
CA ASP A 9 -9.26 -20.12 -27.83
C ASP A 9 -8.41 -21.02 -26.93
N LYS A 10 -7.32 -21.58 -27.48
CA LYS A 10 -6.40 -22.39 -26.70
C LYS A 10 -5.70 -21.54 -25.64
N PHE A 11 -5.28 -20.32 -26.00
CA PHE A 11 -4.68 -19.37 -25.05
C PHE A 11 -5.66 -19.03 -23.93
N ALA A 12 -6.89 -18.61 -24.25
CA ALA A 12 -7.90 -18.25 -23.26
C ALA A 12 -8.26 -19.43 -22.34
N SER A 13 -8.31 -20.66 -22.88
CA SER A 13 -8.51 -21.86 -22.07
C SER A 13 -7.35 -22.10 -21.11
N CYS A 14 -6.10 -22.00 -21.58
CA CYS A 14 -4.91 -22.16 -20.73
C CYS A 14 -4.85 -21.07 -19.66
N GLU A 15 -5.06 -19.81 -20.03
CA GLU A 15 -5.11 -18.67 -19.12
C GLU A 15 -6.13 -18.90 -18.00
N LYS A 16 -7.34 -19.37 -18.33
CA LYS A 16 -8.39 -19.65 -17.34
C LYS A 16 -8.00 -20.74 -16.35
N VAL A 17 -7.34 -21.80 -16.81
CA VAL A 17 -6.85 -22.87 -15.94
C VAL A 17 -5.74 -22.34 -15.03
N THR A 18 -4.73 -21.69 -15.61
CA THR A 18 -3.60 -21.11 -14.86
C THR A 18 -4.07 -20.08 -13.84
N SER A 19 -5.02 -19.20 -14.21
CA SER A 19 -5.57 -18.18 -13.32
C SER A 19 -6.23 -18.79 -12.08
N LYS A 20 -6.96 -19.90 -12.23
CA LYS A 20 -7.56 -20.60 -11.08
C LYS A 20 -6.50 -21.15 -10.13
N VAL A 21 -5.47 -21.79 -10.67
CA VAL A 21 -4.37 -22.37 -9.89
C VAL A 21 -3.58 -21.29 -9.15
N ILE A 22 -3.24 -20.19 -9.84
CA ILE A 22 -2.55 -19.06 -9.21
C ILE A 22 -3.41 -18.45 -8.12
N LYS A 23 -4.72 -18.28 -8.35
CA LYS A 23 -5.62 -17.71 -7.37
C LYS A 23 -5.72 -18.58 -6.11
N SER A 24 -5.90 -19.90 -6.26
CA SER A 24 -6.00 -20.79 -5.10
C SER A 24 -4.69 -20.81 -4.30
N TYR A 25 -3.55 -20.91 -4.98
CA TYR A 25 -2.24 -20.88 -4.33
C TYR A 25 -1.98 -19.55 -3.61
N ALA A 26 -2.28 -18.41 -4.26
CA ALA A 26 -2.13 -17.10 -3.62
C ALA A 26 -3.03 -16.94 -2.39
N GLN A 27 -4.26 -17.48 -2.41
CA GLN A 27 -5.14 -17.47 -1.26
C GLN A 27 -4.59 -18.32 -0.10
N GLU A 28 -4.08 -19.51 -0.40
CA GLU A 28 -3.45 -20.39 0.59
C GLU A 28 -2.23 -19.75 1.22
N GLU A 29 -1.33 -19.18 0.40
CA GLU A 29 -0.12 -18.51 0.90
C GLU A 29 -0.43 -17.27 1.75
N MET A 30 -1.46 -16.50 1.40
CA MET A 30 -1.91 -15.38 2.23
C MET A 30 -2.47 -15.87 3.57
N LEU A 31 -3.21 -16.98 3.60
CA LEU A 31 -3.70 -17.58 4.85
C LEU A 31 -2.53 -18.06 5.72
N ASN A 32 -1.55 -18.74 5.12
CA ASN A 32 -0.33 -19.17 5.80
C ASN A 32 0.42 -17.96 6.41
N ALA A 33 0.55 -16.88 5.64
CA ALA A 33 1.16 -15.64 6.10
C ALA A 33 0.40 -14.97 7.27
N ILE A 34 -0.94 -15.02 7.23
CA ILE A 34 -1.79 -14.54 8.33
C ILE A 34 -1.55 -15.36 9.60
N PHE A 35 -1.58 -16.69 9.51
CA PHE A 35 -1.38 -17.58 10.66
C PHE A 35 0.02 -17.42 11.27
N GLU A 36 1.05 -17.31 10.44
CA GLU A 36 2.41 -17.00 10.89
C GLU A 36 2.46 -15.65 11.62
N GLY A 37 1.80 -14.63 11.08
CA GLY A 37 1.65 -13.32 11.72
C GLY A 37 0.99 -13.40 13.10
N LYS A 38 -0.10 -14.17 13.23
CA LYS A 38 -0.78 -14.40 14.52
C LYS A 38 0.13 -15.10 15.52
N LYS A 39 0.80 -16.18 15.12
CA LYS A 39 1.73 -16.92 15.98
C LYS A 39 2.85 -16.03 16.51
N LEU A 40 3.40 -15.17 15.65
CA LEU A 40 4.43 -14.22 16.09
C LEU A 40 3.90 -13.13 17.02
N ALA A 41 2.64 -12.71 16.87
CA ALA A 41 2.01 -11.76 17.80
C ALA A 41 1.77 -12.43 19.17
N GLU A 42 1.28 -13.66 19.17
CA GLU A 42 1.08 -14.47 20.38
C GLU A 42 2.37 -14.68 21.17
N LEU A 43 3.44 -15.10 20.50
CA LEU A 43 4.77 -15.29 21.11
C LEU A 43 5.33 -14.01 21.74
N ARG A 44 4.91 -12.84 21.25
CA ARG A 44 5.32 -11.53 21.78
C ARG A 44 4.37 -10.98 22.84
N GLY A 45 3.22 -11.62 23.07
CA GLY A 45 2.14 -11.05 23.88
C GLY A 45 1.53 -9.79 23.27
N ASP A 46 1.65 -9.60 21.95
CA ASP A 46 1.05 -8.49 21.21
C ASP A 46 -0.46 -8.76 21.03
N ILE A 47 -1.22 -8.74 22.12
CA ILE A 47 -2.67 -8.97 22.16
C ILE A 47 -3.32 -7.78 22.89
N ASP A 48 -4.39 -7.21 22.33
CA ASP A 48 -5.09 -6.09 22.98
C ASP A 48 -6.03 -6.55 24.10
N SER A 49 -6.60 -5.59 24.83
CA SER A 49 -7.56 -5.83 25.93
C SER A 49 -8.78 -6.65 25.51
N ASP A 50 -9.12 -6.65 24.22
CA ASP A 50 -10.28 -7.32 23.66
C ASP A 50 -9.91 -8.72 23.11
N GLY A 51 -8.66 -9.16 23.28
CA GLY A 51 -8.16 -10.46 22.82
C GLY A 51 -7.73 -10.51 21.36
N TYR A 52 -7.63 -9.38 20.65
CA TYR A 52 -7.21 -9.34 19.25
C TYR A 52 -5.68 -9.32 19.11
N TYR A 53 -5.17 -10.12 18.18
CA TYR A 53 -3.75 -10.13 17.85
C TYR A 53 -3.35 -8.82 17.16
N CYS A 54 -2.37 -8.13 17.71
CA CYS A 54 -1.90 -6.83 17.24
C CYS A 54 -0.72 -7.00 16.28
N ILE A 55 -0.87 -6.53 15.04
CA ILE A 55 0.21 -6.60 14.04
C ILE A 55 0.49 -5.22 13.41
N THR A 56 1.71 -5.06 12.92
CA THR A 56 2.09 -3.93 12.07
C THR A 56 1.97 -4.34 10.60
N LEU A 57 1.27 -3.53 9.82
CA LEU A 57 1.05 -3.76 8.39
C LEU A 57 1.76 -2.70 7.56
N ILE A 58 2.34 -3.14 6.45
CA ILE A 58 2.79 -2.27 5.36
C ILE A 58 1.71 -2.28 4.28
N VAL A 59 1.41 -1.12 3.73
CA VAL A 59 0.51 -0.93 2.60
C VAL A 59 1.30 -0.46 1.39
N ASP A 60 0.99 -1.03 0.23
CA ASP A 60 1.42 -0.49 -1.06
C ASP A 60 0.29 -0.62 -2.09
N GLY A 61 0.34 0.22 -3.12
CA GLY A 61 -0.69 0.37 -4.13
C GLY A 61 -0.10 0.46 -5.54
N GLY A 62 -0.79 -0.16 -6.51
CA GLY A 62 -0.43 -0.11 -7.92
C GLY A 62 -1.64 0.22 -8.77
N TRP A 63 -1.45 1.01 -9.82
CA TRP A 63 -2.50 1.36 -10.78
C TRP A 63 -2.10 0.94 -12.18
N CYS A 64 -3.08 0.50 -12.97
CA CYS A 64 -2.86 0.12 -14.37
C CYS A 64 -2.43 1.30 -15.27
N LYS A 65 -2.55 2.53 -14.76
CA LYS A 65 -2.08 3.74 -15.41
C LYS A 65 -1.28 4.56 -14.41
N ARG A 66 0.00 4.78 -14.72
CA ARG A 66 0.84 5.71 -13.96
C ARG A 66 0.39 7.14 -14.24
N SER A 67 0.28 7.95 -13.19
CA SER A 67 0.09 9.40 -13.30
C SER A 67 1.27 10.11 -12.64
N TYR A 68 1.81 11.13 -13.29
CA TYR A 68 2.90 11.97 -12.74
C TYR A 68 2.32 13.27 -12.17
N GLY A 69 1.29 13.17 -11.34
CA GLY A 69 0.58 14.33 -10.77
C GLY A 69 -0.55 14.89 -11.65
N HIS A 70 -0.78 14.32 -12.83
CA HIS A 70 -1.88 14.69 -13.72
C HIS A 70 -2.65 13.44 -14.17
N GLY A 71 -3.97 13.45 -13.99
CA GLY A 71 -4.88 12.55 -14.70
C GLY A 71 -5.62 11.51 -13.88
N TYR A 72 -5.20 11.15 -12.64
CA TYR A 72 -5.86 10.28 -11.64
C TYR A 72 -7.09 9.40 -12.06
N ASN A 73 -7.02 8.73 -13.22
CA ASN A 73 -8.17 8.09 -13.88
C ASN A 73 -7.88 6.65 -14.29
N ALA A 74 -6.99 5.98 -13.56
CA ALA A 74 -6.73 4.56 -13.76
C ALA A 74 -8.02 3.73 -13.65
N SER A 75 -8.24 2.83 -14.60
CA SER A 75 -9.41 1.95 -14.66
C SER A 75 -9.33 0.77 -13.69
N SER A 76 -8.14 0.45 -13.22
CA SER A 76 -7.88 -0.61 -12.25
C SER A 76 -6.78 -0.20 -11.28
N GLY A 77 -6.94 -0.60 -10.03
CA GLY A 77 -5.96 -0.47 -8.97
C GLY A 77 -5.89 -1.74 -8.13
N VAL A 78 -4.71 -2.05 -7.63
CA VAL A 78 -4.43 -3.12 -6.68
C VAL A 78 -3.81 -2.49 -5.44
N SER A 79 -4.15 -3.02 -4.28
CA SER A 79 -3.51 -2.67 -3.02
C SER A 79 -3.22 -3.92 -2.23
N VAL A 80 -2.08 -3.93 -1.56
CA VAL A 80 -1.60 -5.07 -0.80
C VAL A 80 -1.38 -4.66 0.65
N LEU A 81 -1.76 -5.54 1.56
CA LEU A 81 -1.34 -5.48 2.95
C LEU A 81 -0.27 -6.53 3.18
N ILE A 82 0.83 -6.14 3.80
CA ILE A 82 2.00 -6.98 4.04
C ILE A 82 2.27 -7.00 5.54
N GLY A 83 2.40 -8.18 6.13
CA GLY A 83 2.80 -8.31 7.53
C GLY A 83 4.26 -7.85 7.70
N MET A 84 4.51 -6.83 8.53
CA MET A 84 5.86 -6.28 8.71
C MET A 84 6.86 -7.35 9.20
N SER A 85 6.44 -8.19 10.16
CA SER A 85 7.32 -9.21 10.75
C SER A 85 7.62 -10.37 9.82
N THR A 86 6.67 -10.76 8.96
CA THR A 86 6.82 -11.89 8.04
C THR A 86 7.33 -11.45 6.66
N SER A 87 7.19 -10.16 6.33
CA SER A 87 7.39 -9.62 4.97
C SER A 87 6.53 -10.33 3.91
N LYS A 88 5.42 -10.96 4.31
CA LYS A 88 4.50 -11.70 3.44
C LYS A 88 3.21 -10.93 3.25
N ILE A 89 2.62 -11.06 2.06
CA ILE A 89 1.32 -10.49 1.75
C ILE A 89 0.26 -11.23 2.55
N VAL A 90 -0.59 -10.49 3.25
CA VAL A 90 -1.72 -11.02 4.02
C VAL A 90 -3.06 -10.68 3.40
N PHE A 91 -3.10 -9.71 2.48
CA PHE A 91 -4.32 -9.32 1.79
C PHE A 91 -3.99 -8.64 0.45
N ILE A 92 -4.84 -8.89 -0.55
CA ILE A 92 -4.82 -8.19 -1.85
C ILE A 92 -6.23 -7.70 -2.14
N GLY A 93 -6.41 -6.39 -2.25
CA GLY A 93 -7.65 -5.76 -2.70
C GLY A 93 -7.50 -5.23 -4.12
N ILE A 94 -8.44 -5.60 -5.01
CA ILE A 94 -8.46 -5.14 -6.40
C ILE A 94 -9.72 -4.30 -6.62
N ARG A 95 -9.56 -3.18 -7.32
CA ARG A 95 -10.66 -2.26 -7.69
C ARG A 95 -10.65 -2.03 -9.19
N ASN A 96 -11.72 -2.47 -9.87
CA ASN A 96 -11.89 -2.34 -11.31
C ASN A 96 -13.13 -1.51 -11.65
N LYS A 97 -12.92 -0.48 -12.47
CA LYS A 97 -13.98 0.39 -13.01
C LYS A 97 -14.61 -0.15 -14.28
N VAL A 98 -13.86 -0.95 -15.03
CA VAL A 98 -14.20 -1.33 -16.40
C VAL A 98 -14.29 -2.84 -16.51
N CYS A 99 -15.34 -3.30 -17.18
CA CYS A 99 -15.42 -4.65 -17.75
C CYS A 99 -15.72 -4.50 -19.24
N LEU A 100 -14.88 -5.08 -20.10
CA LEU A 100 -15.03 -4.94 -21.55
C LEU A 100 -16.31 -5.58 -22.08
N ILE A 101 -16.75 -6.69 -21.48
CA ILE A 101 -18.02 -7.35 -21.84
C ILE A 101 -19.19 -6.43 -21.48
N CYS A 102 -19.24 -5.90 -20.25
CA CYS A 102 -20.26 -4.92 -19.86
C CYS A 102 -20.25 -3.68 -20.77
N SER A 103 -19.06 -3.19 -21.15
CA SER A 103 -18.91 -2.05 -22.04
C SER A 103 -19.46 -2.34 -23.44
N ALA A 104 -19.16 -3.51 -24.01
CA ALA A 104 -19.67 -3.90 -25.32
C ALA A 104 -21.20 -4.05 -25.32
N ILE A 105 -21.77 -4.66 -24.26
CA ILE A 105 -23.22 -4.78 -24.09
C ILE A 105 -23.87 -3.39 -23.99
N ALA A 106 -23.31 -2.50 -23.16
CA ALA A 106 -23.83 -1.13 -22.99
C ALA A 106 -23.79 -0.32 -24.30
N ASN A 107 -22.77 -0.53 -25.12
CA ASN A 107 -22.61 0.14 -26.42
C ASN A 107 -23.33 -0.58 -27.58
N ARG A 108 -24.18 -1.59 -27.30
CA ARG A 108 -24.92 -2.37 -28.31
C ARG A 108 -24.02 -3.06 -29.35
N GLN A 109 -22.77 -3.35 -28.98
CA GLN A 109 -21.80 -4.08 -29.80
C GLN A 109 -21.88 -5.60 -29.58
N MET A 110 -22.58 -6.03 -28.53
CA MET A 110 -22.74 -7.43 -28.15
C MET A 110 -24.10 -7.61 -27.49
N GLU A 111 -24.76 -8.74 -27.75
CA GLU A 111 -25.99 -9.12 -27.04
C GLU A 111 -25.71 -9.45 -25.58
N ARG A 112 -26.75 -9.35 -24.74
CA ARG A 112 -26.64 -9.65 -23.31
C ARG A 112 -26.19 -11.08 -23.12
N LYS A 113 -25.06 -11.25 -22.42
CA LYS A 113 -24.47 -12.54 -22.10
C LYS A 113 -23.97 -12.58 -20.67
N ASP A 114 -24.26 -13.68 -19.98
CA ASP A 114 -23.73 -13.94 -18.66
C ASP A 114 -22.21 -14.18 -18.72
N HIS A 115 -21.50 -13.53 -17.81
CA HIS A 115 -20.05 -13.61 -17.74
C HIS A 115 -19.56 -13.33 -16.32
N VAL A 116 -18.33 -13.73 -16.04
CA VAL A 116 -17.64 -13.36 -14.79
C VAL A 116 -17.24 -11.89 -14.89
N CYS A 117 -17.97 -11.03 -14.19
CA CYS A 117 -17.69 -9.60 -14.15
C CYS A 117 -16.76 -9.28 -12.97
N TRP A 118 -15.61 -8.65 -13.26
CA TRP A 118 -14.67 -8.20 -12.24
C TRP A 118 -14.81 -6.72 -11.89
N LYS A 119 -15.78 -6.01 -12.49
CA LYS A 119 -16.07 -4.60 -12.18
C LYS A 119 -16.68 -4.53 -10.78
N ASN A 120 -16.01 -3.82 -9.87
CA ASN A 120 -16.40 -3.70 -8.46
C ASN A 120 -16.14 -2.30 -7.89
N TRP A 121 -15.81 -1.31 -8.74
CA TRP A 121 -15.49 0.04 -8.29
C TRP A 121 -16.12 1.12 -9.17
N SER A 122 -16.79 2.09 -8.53
CA SER A 122 -17.39 3.26 -9.20
C SER A 122 -16.81 4.60 -8.73
N GLY A 123 -16.02 4.61 -7.65
CA GLY A 123 -15.43 5.82 -7.07
C GLY A 123 -14.22 6.37 -7.85
N PRO A 124 -13.57 7.45 -7.36
CA PRO A 124 -12.37 7.99 -7.98
C PRO A 124 -11.19 7.00 -7.87
N SER A 125 -10.22 7.09 -8.79
CA SER A 125 -9.09 6.12 -8.79
C SER A 125 -8.14 6.34 -7.61
N THR A 126 -8.05 7.57 -7.11
CA THR A 126 -7.32 7.93 -5.88
C THR A 126 -7.87 7.26 -4.63
N ALA A 127 -9.15 6.89 -4.63
CA ALA A 127 -9.80 6.28 -3.48
C ALA A 127 -9.68 4.74 -3.46
N MET A 128 -9.19 4.12 -4.53
CA MET A 128 -9.10 2.65 -4.65
C MET A 128 -8.23 2.04 -3.55
N GLU A 129 -7.07 2.65 -3.26
CA GLU A 129 -6.15 2.11 -2.26
C GLU A 129 -6.74 2.15 -0.87
N SER A 130 -7.14 3.34 -0.43
CA SER A 130 -7.77 3.51 0.88
C SER A 130 -9.00 2.61 1.09
N ASP A 131 -9.80 2.36 0.05
CA ASP A 131 -10.93 1.44 0.14
C ASP A 131 -10.50 -0.03 0.28
N ALA A 132 -9.50 -0.46 -0.50
CA ALA A 132 -8.91 -1.80 -0.39
C ALA A 132 -8.21 -2.03 0.96
N VAL A 133 -7.57 -1.00 1.52
CA VAL A 133 -6.98 -1.06 2.87
C VAL A 133 -8.06 -1.28 3.92
N VAL A 134 -9.15 -0.51 3.88
CA VAL A 134 -10.27 -0.68 4.82
C VAL A 134 -10.88 -2.07 4.71
N GLU A 135 -11.11 -2.57 3.49
CA GLU A 135 -11.57 -3.95 3.26
C GLU A 135 -10.64 -4.98 3.92
N GLY A 136 -9.33 -4.86 3.70
CA GLY A 136 -8.35 -5.78 4.26
C GLY A 136 -8.27 -5.70 5.80
N LEU A 137 -8.37 -4.50 6.39
CA LEU A 137 -8.39 -4.34 7.84
C LEU A 137 -9.63 -4.96 8.50
N LEU A 138 -10.80 -4.78 7.87
CA LEU A 138 -12.05 -5.40 8.32
C LEU A 138 -12.03 -6.93 8.13
N TYR A 139 -11.42 -7.42 7.04
CA TYR A 139 -11.24 -8.86 6.82
C TYR A 139 -10.36 -9.48 7.92
N LEU A 140 -9.22 -8.86 8.22
CA LEU A 140 -8.32 -9.32 9.27
C LEU A 140 -8.97 -9.29 10.67
N GLU A 141 -9.75 -8.25 10.98
CA GLU A 141 -10.46 -8.16 12.26
C GLU A 141 -11.54 -9.23 12.37
N ASN A 142 -12.48 -9.25 11.42
CA ASN A 142 -13.69 -10.07 11.53
C ASN A 142 -13.43 -11.58 11.33
N VAL A 143 -12.48 -11.94 10.45
CA VAL A 143 -12.24 -13.34 10.10
C VAL A 143 -11.09 -13.92 10.92
N HIS A 144 -10.05 -13.12 11.15
CA HIS A 144 -8.79 -13.63 11.70
C HIS A 144 -8.51 -13.16 13.12
N HIS A 145 -9.37 -12.33 13.72
CA HIS A 145 -9.17 -11.75 15.06
C HIS A 145 -7.84 -10.98 15.15
N ILE A 146 -7.52 -10.21 14.11
CA ILE A 146 -6.30 -9.42 14.00
C ILE A 146 -6.63 -7.94 13.88
N ARG A 147 -5.93 -7.10 14.65
CA ARG A 147 -6.00 -5.64 14.52
C ARG A 147 -4.65 -5.06 14.14
N CYS A 148 -4.68 -4.09 13.22
CA CYS A 148 -3.51 -3.33 12.85
C CYS A 148 -3.25 -2.21 13.87
N THR A 149 -2.08 -2.19 14.52
CA THR A 149 -1.71 -1.11 15.45
C THR A 149 -0.91 -0.01 14.76
N ARG A 150 -0.12 -0.38 13.75
CA ARG A 150 0.74 0.52 12.99
C ARG A 150 0.55 0.25 11.50
N LEU A 151 0.21 1.28 10.74
CA LEU A 151 0.05 1.21 9.30
C LEU A 151 1.18 1.99 8.63
N VAL A 152 2.14 1.25 8.08
CA VAL A 152 3.27 1.80 7.32
C VAL A 152 2.85 1.94 5.87
N GLY A 153 2.98 3.12 5.28
CA GLY A 153 2.63 3.28 3.87
C GLY A 153 2.99 4.66 3.37
N ASP A 154 2.34 5.05 2.29
CA ASP A 154 2.54 6.35 1.71
C ASP A 154 2.03 7.47 2.64
N GLY A 155 2.64 8.64 2.47
CA GLY A 155 2.39 9.82 3.30
C GLY A 155 0.97 10.39 3.18
N ASP A 156 0.05 9.75 2.46
CA ASP A 156 -1.26 10.25 2.03
C ASP A 156 -2.31 10.26 3.14
N ALA A 157 -2.84 11.44 3.46
CA ALA A 157 -3.75 11.63 4.60
C ALA A 157 -5.08 10.87 4.46
N ASP A 158 -5.53 10.63 3.23
CA ASP A 158 -6.86 10.07 2.95
C ASP A 158 -7.02 8.63 3.45
N THR A 159 -5.97 7.80 3.36
CA THR A 159 -6.04 6.40 3.77
C THR A 159 -6.32 6.26 5.27
N ILE A 160 -5.61 7.02 6.12
CA ILE A 160 -5.82 6.95 7.57
C ILE A 160 -7.15 7.58 7.97
N ALA A 161 -7.60 8.63 7.29
CA ALA A 161 -8.89 9.25 7.55
C ALA A 161 -10.03 8.23 7.34
N LYS A 162 -10.01 7.51 6.22
CA LYS A 162 -10.99 6.45 5.94
C LYS A 162 -10.90 5.26 6.89
N CYS A 163 -9.69 4.89 7.33
CA CYS A 163 -9.54 3.86 8.35
C CYS A 163 -10.23 4.29 9.65
N LYS A 164 -10.02 5.53 10.10
CA LYS A 164 -10.67 6.07 11.32
C LYS A 164 -12.18 6.15 11.20
N GLU A 165 -12.70 6.42 10.02
CA GLU A 165 -14.14 6.51 9.75
C GLU A 165 -14.81 5.13 9.70
N ARG A 166 -14.17 4.14 9.05
CA ARG A 166 -14.83 2.89 8.65
C ARG A 166 -14.37 1.65 9.40
N VAL A 167 -13.25 1.69 10.11
CA VAL A 167 -12.72 0.56 10.88
C VAL A 167 -13.01 0.82 12.36
N PRO A 168 -13.65 -0.13 13.10
CA PRO A 168 -14.04 0.07 14.50
C PRO A 168 -12.90 0.55 15.41
N TYR A 169 -11.70 0.00 15.22
CA TYR A 169 -10.49 0.37 15.96
C TYR A 169 -9.62 1.40 15.23
N GLY A 170 -10.12 2.01 14.15
CA GLY A 170 -9.34 2.88 13.26
C GLY A 170 -8.70 4.08 13.97
N GLY A 171 -9.34 4.59 15.03
CA GLY A 171 -8.79 5.65 15.89
C GLY A 171 -7.50 5.27 16.61
N ARG A 172 -7.26 3.97 16.83
CA ARG A 172 -6.07 3.42 17.50
C ARG A 172 -4.90 3.18 16.53
N ILE A 173 -5.12 3.24 15.22
CA ILE A 173 -4.09 2.97 14.21
C ILE A 173 -3.09 4.13 14.15
N LEU A 174 -1.82 3.83 14.44
CA LEU A 174 -0.72 4.76 14.23
C LEU A 174 -0.25 4.72 12.78
N LYS A 175 -0.45 5.82 12.06
CA LYS A 175 0.12 5.98 10.72
C LYS A 175 1.63 6.21 10.79
N ILE A 176 2.38 5.46 9.98
CA ILE A 176 3.83 5.61 9.82
C ILE A 176 4.13 5.84 8.34
N GLU A 177 4.87 6.90 8.04
CA GLU A 177 5.33 7.15 6.66
C GLU A 177 6.47 6.19 6.29
N CYS A 178 6.40 5.60 5.11
CA CYS A 178 7.45 4.71 4.66
C CYS A 178 8.77 5.48 4.47
N ALA A 179 9.89 4.79 4.68
CA ALA A 179 11.20 5.43 4.65
C ALA A 179 11.52 6.11 3.31
N ASN A 180 10.94 5.64 2.20
CA ASN A 180 11.11 6.26 0.88
C ASN A 180 10.42 7.62 0.82
N HIS A 181 9.18 7.69 1.29
CA HIS A 181 8.41 8.93 1.30
C HIS A 181 8.95 9.93 2.32
N ALA A 182 9.32 9.48 3.52
CA ALA A 182 9.95 10.32 4.53
C ALA A 182 11.24 10.98 4.01
N VAL A 183 12.13 10.20 3.37
CA VAL A 183 13.39 10.73 2.81
C VAL A 183 13.14 11.66 1.63
N ARG A 184 12.19 11.35 0.73
CA ARG A 184 11.83 12.26 -0.37
C ARG A 184 11.25 13.58 0.13
N ARG A 185 10.44 13.54 1.20
CA ARG A 185 9.90 14.74 1.84
C ARG A 185 11.01 15.58 2.47
N TYR A 186 11.95 14.94 3.16
CA TYR A 186 13.12 15.58 3.72
C TYR A 186 14.00 16.24 2.63
N ASP A 187 14.29 15.52 1.54
CA ASP A 187 15.02 16.04 0.39
C ASP A 187 14.34 17.29 -0.21
N ARG A 188 13.04 17.21 -0.50
CA ARG A 188 12.27 18.37 -0.99
C ARG A 188 12.33 19.58 -0.04
N ALA A 189 12.26 19.34 1.28
CA ALA A 189 12.38 20.40 2.27
C ALA A 189 13.77 21.06 2.24
N ILE A 190 14.84 20.26 2.12
CA ILE A 190 16.21 20.78 1.99
C ILE A 190 16.37 21.56 0.68
N GLN A 191 15.87 21.05 -0.44
CA GLN A 191 15.94 21.75 -1.73
C GLN A 191 15.22 23.11 -1.68
N LYS A 192 14.02 23.15 -1.09
CA LYS A 192 13.28 24.40 -0.87
C LYS A 192 14.07 25.38 0.01
N LEU A 193 14.71 24.89 1.06
CA LEU A 193 15.54 25.70 1.95
C LEU A 193 16.80 26.21 1.23
N GLN A 194 17.43 25.37 0.41
CA GLN A 194 18.62 25.69 -0.38
C GLN A 194 18.34 26.75 -1.45
N GLY A 195 17.15 26.72 -2.06
CA GLY A 195 16.73 27.73 -3.06
C GLY A 195 16.28 29.06 -2.46
N ASN A 196 16.09 29.16 -1.14
CA ASN A 196 15.46 30.31 -0.51
C ASN A 196 16.39 31.53 -0.44
N THR A 197 16.26 32.44 -1.41
CA THR A 197 17.01 33.70 -1.53
C THR A 197 16.67 34.72 -0.46
N SER A 198 15.42 34.74 0.03
CA SER A 198 14.98 35.72 1.03
C SER A 198 15.50 35.37 2.43
N ARG A 199 15.55 34.07 2.77
CA ARG A 199 16.09 33.58 4.05
C ARG A 199 17.61 33.56 4.09
N PHE A 200 18.26 33.29 2.95
CA PHE A 200 19.72 33.27 2.83
C PHE A 200 20.19 34.28 1.78
N SER A 201 20.06 35.56 2.12
CA SER A 201 20.45 36.70 1.29
C SER A 201 21.90 37.15 1.53
N GLY A 202 22.39 38.01 0.64
CA GLY A 202 23.75 38.55 0.70
C GLY A 202 24.86 37.51 0.49
N GLN A 203 26.11 37.95 0.66
CA GLN A 203 27.29 37.12 0.39
C GLN A 203 27.36 35.88 1.30
N THR A 204 27.00 36.04 2.58
CA THR A 204 26.95 34.93 3.55
C THR A 204 25.87 33.92 3.20
N GLY A 205 24.69 34.38 2.75
CA GLY A 205 23.62 33.51 2.30
C GLY A 205 23.96 32.72 1.03
N ILE A 206 24.69 33.31 0.08
CA ILE A 206 25.21 32.59 -1.10
C ILE A 206 26.15 31.45 -0.68
N LYS A 207 27.10 31.73 0.25
CA LYS A 207 28.02 30.69 0.78
C LYS A 207 27.25 29.56 1.48
N ALA A 208 26.25 29.89 2.31
CA ALA A 208 25.42 28.91 3.00
C ALA A 208 24.65 28.01 2.02
N ARG A 209 24.03 28.59 0.98
CA ARG A 209 23.30 27.83 -0.05
C ARG A 209 24.22 26.93 -0.89
N LYS A 210 25.46 27.36 -1.16
CA LYS A 210 26.48 26.54 -1.84
C LYS A 210 26.91 25.37 -0.96
N LEU A 211 27.16 25.61 0.34
CA LEU A 211 27.50 24.57 1.30
C LEU A 211 26.36 23.54 1.44
N LEU A 212 25.12 23.99 1.58
CA LEU A 212 23.96 23.11 1.70
C LEU A 212 23.82 22.22 0.45
N LYS A 213 23.98 22.80 -0.76
CA LYS A 213 23.98 22.03 -2.02
C LYS A 213 25.06 20.95 -2.04
N GLN A 214 26.27 21.24 -1.55
CA GLN A 214 27.38 20.27 -1.49
C GLN A 214 27.14 19.15 -0.47
N LYS A 215 26.43 19.42 0.62
CA LYS A 215 26.19 18.45 1.71
C LYS A 215 24.86 17.70 1.59
N MET A 216 23.98 18.10 0.67
CA MET A 216 22.60 17.60 0.55
C MET A 216 22.52 16.06 0.47
N MET A 217 23.32 15.43 -0.39
CA MET A 217 23.33 13.96 -0.50
C MET A 217 23.74 13.27 0.81
N LYS A 218 24.70 13.83 1.56
CA LYS A 218 25.11 13.28 2.86
C LYS A 218 23.99 13.37 3.89
N LEU A 219 23.24 14.47 3.88
CA LEU A 219 22.06 14.64 4.75
C LEU A 219 20.96 13.63 4.42
N ILE A 220 20.68 13.41 3.13
CA ILE A 220 19.67 12.44 2.67
C ILE A 220 20.06 11.00 3.08
N ILE A 221 21.32 10.62 2.87
CA ILE A 221 21.84 9.31 3.29
C ILE A 221 21.79 9.18 4.83
N GLY A 222 22.19 10.22 5.55
CA GLY A 222 22.10 10.28 7.01
C GLY A 222 20.68 10.06 7.50
N ALA A 223 19.69 10.76 6.93
CA ALA A 223 18.29 10.60 7.27
C ALA A 223 17.80 9.16 7.04
N ARG A 224 18.18 8.53 5.91
CA ARG A 224 17.84 7.14 5.62
C ARG A 224 18.42 6.17 6.66
N ASN A 225 19.66 6.38 7.06
CA ASN A 225 20.34 5.54 8.05
C ASN A 225 19.70 5.68 9.43
N VAL A 226 19.36 6.91 9.85
CA VAL A 226 18.67 7.15 11.12
C VAL A 226 17.31 6.44 11.15
N ILE A 227 16.54 6.50 10.08
CA ILE A 227 15.26 5.78 9.98
C ILE A 227 15.48 4.27 10.16
N LYS A 228 16.50 3.70 9.50
CA LYS A 228 16.82 2.27 9.60
C LYS A 228 17.20 1.86 11.02
N VAL A 229 18.05 2.65 11.69
CA VAL A 229 18.47 2.38 13.08
C VAL A 229 17.27 2.48 14.03
N ASN A 230 16.44 3.51 13.90
CA ASN A 230 15.27 3.68 14.75
C ASN A 230 14.21 2.62 14.52
N ALA A 231 14.05 2.13 13.28
CA ALA A 231 13.14 1.02 12.99
C ALA A 231 13.51 -0.25 13.77
N ILE A 232 14.81 -0.58 13.87
CA ILE A 232 15.30 -1.72 14.67
C ILE A 232 14.97 -1.52 16.16
N ASN A 233 15.22 -0.32 16.69
CA ASN A 233 15.00 -0.02 18.11
C ASN A 233 13.51 -0.06 18.51
N HIS A 234 12.60 0.35 17.61
CA HIS A 234 11.15 0.36 17.88
C HIS A 234 10.42 -0.93 17.47
N HIS A 235 11.07 -1.84 16.74
CA HIS A 235 10.50 -3.16 16.45
C HIS A 235 10.46 -4.06 17.70
N ASN A 236 11.32 -3.78 18.68
CA ASN A 236 11.50 -4.53 19.93
C ASN A 236 10.78 -3.91 21.14
N GLN A 237 10.00 -2.84 20.95
CA GLN A 237 9.26 -2.20 22.04
C GLN A 237 7.78 -2.60 21.94
N PRO A 238 7.20 -3.22 22.99
CA PRO A 238 5.77 -3.49 23.03
C PRO A 238 5.01 -2.18 22.87
N ALA A 239 3.83 -2.24 22.25
CA ALA A 239 2.94 -1.10 22.15
C ALA A 239 2.61 -0.64 23.58
N LYS A 240 3.23 0.46 24.03
CA LYS A 240 2.89 1.04 25.33
C LYS A 240 1.42 1.41 25.31
N GLU A 241 0.64 0.78 26.19
CA GLU A 241 -0.70 1.23 26.55
C GLU A 241 -0.60 2.71 26.92
N LYS A 242 -1.27 3.56 26.15
CA LYS A 242 -1.61 4.90 26.63
C LYS A 242 -2.88 4.71 27.44
N ASN A 243 -2.72 4.75 28.77
CA ASN A 243 -3.81 4.95 29.73
C ASN A 243 -4.70 6.13 29.31
#